data_AF-A0A369Q2D5-F1
#
_entry.id   AF-A0A369Q2D5-F1
#
_cell.length_a   1.000
_cell.length_b   1.000
_cell.length_c   1.000
_cell.angle_alpha   90.00
_cell.angle_beta   90.00
_cell.angle_gamma   90.00
#
_symmetry.space_group_name_H-M   'P 1'
#
loop_
_entity.id
_entity.type
_entity.pdbx_description
1 polymer ?
#
loop_
_entity_poly.entity_id
_entity_poly.type
_entity_poly.pdbx_seq_one_letter_code
_entity_poly.pdbx_strand_id
1 'polypeptide(L)'
;MEWTVGCNRCRILAEQLIWAATTEAAHNQAFNITNGEVFRWNWLWYQLAAWFGVEAAGFDGTIHPLEVELANDGPLWKEMAAKYHLKEPDLNRLASAWHTDLDLGRPIEVMTDMSKSRQLGFLVYQDTRASFFDLFAQLRQEQLIP
;
A
#
# COMPACT_ATOMS: atom_id res chain seq x y z
N MET A 1 1.83 16.02 -2.75
CA MET A 1 2.87 15.02 -3.09
C MET A 1 2.71 14.59 -4.54
N GLU A 2 3.66 14.98 -5.39
CA GLU A 2 3.60 14.72 -6.83
C GLU A 2 4.48 13.55 -7.27
N TRP A 3 5.17 12.88 -6.33
CA TRP A 3 6.21 11.90 -6.66
C TRP A 3 5.66 10.62 -7.30
N THR A 4 6.42 10.12 -8.28
CA THR A 4 6.17 8.87 -8.99
C THR A 4 6.78 7.70 -8.20
N VAL A 5 5.98 6.69 -7.88
CA VAL A 5 6.39 5.56 -7.03
C VAL A 5 5.84 4.23 -7.58
N GLY A 6 6.54 3.13 -7.31
CA GLY A 6 6.04 1.76 -7.47
C GLY A 6 5.63 1.13 -6.12
N CYS A 7 4.60 0.28 -6.11
CA CYS A 7 4.15 -0.47 -4.94
C CYS A 7 4.18 -1.98 -5.25
N ASN A 8 4.11 -2.86 -4.25
CA ASN A 8 3.96 -4.30 -4.48
C ASN A 8 2.90 -4.90 -3.54
N ARG A 9 1.93 -5.61 -4.12
CA ARG A 9 0.98 -6.43 -3.35
C ARG A 9 1.69 -7.70 -2.86
N CYS A 10 1.41 -8.15 -1.64
CA CYS A 10 1.98 -9.39 -1.08
C CYS A 10 1.79 -10.61 -1.99
N ARG A 11 0.66 -10.70 -2.71
CA ARG A 11 0.41 -11.78 -3.67
C ARG A 11 1.42 -11.80 -4.81
N ILE A 12 1.78 -10.64 -5.37
CA ILE A 12 2.75 -10.53 -6.47
C ILE A 12 4.14 -10.96 -6.01
N LEU A 13 4.52 -10.60 -4.77
CA LEU A 13 5.75 -11.09 -4.16
C LEU A 13 5.74 -12.62 -4.02
N ALA A 14 4.64 -13.21 -3.55
CA ALA A 14 4.52 -14.67 -3.44
C ALA A 14 4.62 -15.37 -4.81
N GLU A 15 3.95 -14.85 -5.84
CA GLU A 15 4.06 -15.37 -7.21
C GLU A 15 5.50 -15.29 -7.73
N GLN A 16 6.24 -14.20 -7.45
CA GLN A 16 7.64 -14.09 -7.86
C GLN A 16 8.55 -15.06 -7.11
N LEU A 17 8.31 -15.28 -5.81
CA LEU A 17 9.07 -16.26 -5.03
C LEU A 17 8.86 -17.68 -5.56
N ILE A 18 7.62 -18.05 -5.89
CA ILE A 18 7.29 -19.34 -6.50
C ILE A 18 7.96 -19.46 -7.86
N TRP A 19 7.84 -18.44 -8.71
CA TRP A 19 8.48 -18.40 -10.02
C TRP A 19 10.00 -18.56 -9.92
N ALA A 20 10.66 -17.80 -9.04
CA ALA A 20 12.11 -17.87 -8.87
C ALA A 20 12.58 -19.23 -8.33
N ALA A 21 11.77 -19.90 -7.52
CA ALA A 21 12.07 -21.24 -6.99
C ALA A 21 11.81 -22.38 -8.00
N THR A 22 11.02 -22.14 -9.04
CA THR A 22 10.62 -23.16 -10.03
C THR A 22 11.18 -22.92 -11.43
N THR A 23 11.88 -21.80 -11.64
CA THR A 23 12.50 -21.44 -12.92
C THR A 23 14.01 -21.59 -12.83
N GLU A 24 14.57 -22.59 -13.52
CA GLU A 24 16.01 -22.90 -13.46
C GLU A 24 16.89 -21.68 -13.80
N ALA A 25 16.50 -20.90 -14.82
CA ALA A 25 17.23 -19.69 -15.22
C ALA A 25 17.22 -18.55 -14.17
N ALA A 26 16.33 -18.63 -13.17
CA ALA A 26 16.21 -17.65 -12.09
C ALA A 26 17.04 -18.02 -10.84
N HIS A 27 17.62 -19.22 -10.78
CA HIS A 27 18.40 -19.66 -9.61
C HIS A 27 19.63 -18.78 -9.37
N ASN A 28 19.93 -18.52 -8.09
CA ASN A 28 21.07 -17.70 -7.64
C ASN A 28 21.07 -16.26 -8.21
N GLN A 29 19.90 -15.71 -8.50
CA GLN A 29 19.76 -14.33 -8.97
C GLN A 29 18.91 -13.49 -8.01
N ALA A 30 19.32 -12.24 -7.83
CA ALA A 30 18.47 -11.22 -7.21
C ALA A 30 17.54 -10.61 -8.27
N PHE A 31 16.26 -10.45 -7.91
CA PHE A 31 15.24 -9.78 -8.72
C PHE A 31 14.56 -8.70 -7.90
N ASN A 32 14.26 -7.60 -8.57
CA ASN A 32 13.36 -6.58 -8.07
C ASN A 32 11.91 -7.06 -8.17
N ILE A 33 11.03 -6.43 -7.37
CA ILE A 33 9.59 -6.68 -7.41
C ILE A 33 8.78 -5.40 -7.25
N THR A 34 7.80 -5.22 -8.13
CA THR A 34 6.74 -4.22 -8.03
C THR A 34 5.52 -4.74 -8.78
N ASN A 35 4.37 -4.12 -8.56
CA ASN A 35 3.10 -4.37 -9.24
C ASN A 35 3.21 -4.29 -10.77
N GLY A 36 4.14 -3.46 -11.28
CA GLY A 36 4.56 -3.45 -12.68
C GLY A 36 4.44 -2.10 -13.36
N GLU A 37 3.64 -1.21 -12.80
CA GLU A 37 3.41 0.17 -13.21
C GLU A 37 3.82 1.17 -12.12
N VAL A 38 3.86 2.44 -12.49
CA VAL A 38 4.11 3.57 -11.58
C VAL A 38 2.85 4.40 -11.41
N PHE A 39 2.71 5.05 -10.26
CA PHE A 39 1.60 5.95 -9.97
C PHE A 39 2.07 7.21 -9.26
N ARG A 40 1.22 8.24 -9.23
CA ARG A 40 1.41 9.43 -8.39
C ARG A 40 0.43 9.41 -7.23
N TRP A 41 0.92 9.74 -6.03
CA TRP A 41 0.09 9.81 -4.84
C TRP A 41 -1.04 10.83 -4.96
N ASN A 42 -0.78 12.01 -5.56
CA ASN A 42 -1.82 13.01 -5.77
C ASN A 42 -3.01 12.49 -6.58
N TRP A 43 -2.84 11.50 -7.46
CA TRP A 43 -3.93 10.88 -8.21
C TRP A 43 -4.58 9.76 -7.41
N LEU A 44 -3.78 8.86 -6.82
CA LEU A 44 -4.29 7.72 -6.08
C LEU A 44 -5.09 8.17 -4.84
N TRP A 45 -4.66 9.23 -4.15
CA TRP A 45 -5.31 9.74 -2.94
C TRP A 45 -6.81 10.03 -3.12
N TYR A 46 -7.19 10.70 -4.21
CA TYR A 46 -8.61 10.96 -4.51
C TYR A 46 -9.40 9.67 -4.78
N GLN A 47 -8.76 8.66 -5.39
CA GLN A 47 -9.40 7.36 -5.63
C GLN A 47 -9.63 6.61 -4.31
N LEU A 48 -8.67 6.65 -3.38
CA LEU A 48 -8.80 6.03 -2.06
C LEU A 48 -9.92 6.72 -1.26
N ALA A 49 -9.93 8.06 -1.20
CA ALA A 49 -10.97 8.82 -0.51
C ALA A 49 -12.38 8.54 -1.08
N ALA A 50 -12.51 8.50 -2.41
CA ALA A 50 -13.77 8.15 -3.07
C ALA A 50 -14.25 6.73 -2.70
N TRP A 51 -13.35 5.75 -2.56
CA TRP A 51 -13.70 4.40 -2.13
C TRP A 51 -14.26 4.36 -0.70
N PHE A 52 -13.73 5.20 0.19
CA PHE A 52 -14.23 5.37 1.56
C PHE A 52 -15.45 6.30 1.65
N GLY A 53 -15.83 6.98 0.56
CA GLY A 53 -16.94 7.93 0.55
C GLY A 53 -16.65 9.23 1.30
N VAL A 54 -15.37 9.62 1.40
CA VAL A 54 -14.93 10.85 2.08
C VAL A 54 -14.35 11.85 1.07
N GLU A 55 -14.42 13.14 1.41
CA GLU A 55 -13.80 14.20 0.61
C GLU A 55 -12.29 14.21 0.82
N ALA A 56 -11.53 14.18 -0.27
CA ALA A 56 -10.07 14.29 -0.22
C ALA A 56 -9.62 15.75 -0.17
N ALA A 57 -8.81 16.09 0.83
CA ALA A 57 -7.93 17.25 0.76
C ALA A 57 -6.65 16.91 -0.01
N GLY A 58 -6.31 17.74 -0.99
CA GLY A 58 -5.04 17.65 -1.71
C GLY A 58 -3.85 18.19 -0.89
N PHE A 59 -2.65 18.12 -1.47
CA PHE A 59 -1.47 18.71 -0.84
C PHE A 59 -1.52 20.24 -0.90
N ASP A 60 -1.43 20.88 0.25
CA ASP A 60 -1.50 22.35 0.42
C ASP A 60 -0.14 23.04 0.43
N GLY A 61 0.95 22.29 0.26
CA GLY A 61 2.32 22.78 0.33
C GLY A 61 3.05 22.45 1.64
N THR A 62 2.34 21.92 2.64
CA THR A 62 2.89 21.55 3.95
C THR A 62 2.80 20.04 4.16
N ILE A 63 3.85 19.44 4.75
CA ILE A 63 3.81 18.04 5.16
C ILE A 63 3.10 17.97 6.51
N HIS A 64 2.03 17.18 6.57
CA HIS A 64 1.26 16.89 7.79
C HIS A 64 1.58 15.45 8.22
N PRO A 65 2.44 15.24 9.23
CA PRO A 65 2.83 13.89 9.64
C PRO A 65 1.65 13.12 10.24
N LEU A 66 1.35 11.96 9.69
CA LEU A 66 0.25 11.10 10.11
C LEU A 66 0.46 10.61 11.56
N GLU A 67 1.70 10.40 11.99
CA GLU A 67 1.99 10.05 13.39
C GLU A 67 1.51 11.13 14.37
N VAL A 68 1.60 12.41 14.00
CA VAL A 68 1.13 13.53 14.82
C VAL A 68 -0.40 13.62 14.77
N GLU A 69 -0.99 13.51 13.58
CA GLU A 69 -2.45 13.57 13.38
C GLU A 69 -3.17 12.46 14.16
N LEU A 70 -2.65 11.22 14.12
CA LEU A 70 -3.28 10.06 14.76
C LEU A 70 -2.91 9.88 16.24
N ALA A 71 -2.00 10.70 16.79
CA ALA A 71 -1.41 10.48 18.12
C ALA A 71 -2.44 10.30 19.25
N ASN A 72 -3.60 10.96 19.12
CA ASN A 72 -4.66 10.97 20.13
C ASN A 72 -5.94 10.21 19.71
N ASP A 73 -5.92 9.52 18.57
CA ASP A 73 -7.11 8.87 17.99
C ASP A 73 -7.33 7.43 18.48
N GLY A 74 -6.43 6.89 19.31
CA GLY A 74 -6.57 5.55 19.90
C GLY A 74 -7.93 5.32 20.60
N PRO A 75 -8.40 6.22 21.48
CA PRO A 75 -9.72 6.12 22.09
C PRO A 75 -10.87 6.15 21.07
N LEU A 76 -10.79 7.03 20.06
CA LEU A 76 -11.80 7.13 19.00
C LEU A 76 -11.88 5.83 18.18
N TRP A 77 -10.73 5.27 17.80
CA TRP A 77 -10.67 3.99 17.10
C TRP A 77 -11.27 2.86 17.92
N LYS A 78 -10.99 2.82 19.23
CA LYS A 78 -11.56 1.81 20.14
C LYS A 78 -13.09 1.89 20.21
N GLU A 79 -13.65 3.09 20.22
CA GLU A 79 -15.11 3.29 20.15
C GLU A 79 -15.69 2.83 18.82
N MET A 80 -15.02 3.15 17.70
CA MET A 80 -15.41 2.67 16.37
C MET A 80 -15.35 1.15 16.28
N ALA A 81 -14.28 0.53 16.79
CA ALA A 81 -14.12 -0.91 16.81
C ALA A 81 -15.25 -1.59 17.59
N ALA A 82 -15.65 -1.03 18.73
CA ALA A 82 -16.80 -1.52 19.49
C ALA A 82 -18.13 -1.35 18.71
N LYS A 83 -18.35 -0.18 18.11
CA LYS A 83 -19.58 0.15 17.35
C LYS A 83 -19.77 -0.74 16.12
N TYR A 84 -18.70 -1.02 15.39
CA TYR A 84 -18.74 -1.79 14.13
C TYR A 84 -18.31 -3.25 14.29
N HIS A 85 -18.11 -3.71 15.53
CA HIS A 85 -17.69 -5.08 15.86
C HIS A 85 -16.40 -5.52 15.16
N LEU A 86 -15.39 -4.63 15.17
CA LEU A 86 -14.09 -4.90 14.58
C LEU A 86 -13.22 -5.79 15.50
N LYS A 87 -12.34 -6.58 14.89
CA LYS A 87 -11.50 -7.55 15.60
C LYS A 87 -10.31 -6.94 16.34
N GLU A 88 -9.78 -5.81 15.86
CA GLU A 88 -8.59 -5.16 16.43
C GLU A 88 -8.93 -3.75 16.92
N PRO A 89 -9.14 -3.57 18.25
CA PRO A 89 -9.44 -2.27 18.83
C PRO A 89 -8.21 -1.39 19.11
N ASP A 90 -6.98 -1.91 18.99
CA ASP A 90 -5.75 -1.15 19.18
C ASP A 90 -5.26 -0.57 17.84
N LEU A 91 -5.36 0.75 17.70
CA LEU A 91 -4.94 1.47 16.51
C LEU A 91 -3.47 1.23 16.16
N ASN A 92 -2.59 1.08 17.17
CA ASN A 92 -1.15 0.89 16.96
C ASN A 92 -0.80 -0.52 16.46
N ARG A 93 -1.68 -1.50 16.67
CA ARG A 93 -1.55 -2.85 16.11
C ARG A 93 -2.06 -2.91 14.68
N LEU A 94 -3.06 -2.09 14.35
CA LEU A 94 -3.67 -2.03 13.03
C LEU A 94 -2.84 -1.22 12.03
N ALA A 95 -2.32 -0.06 12.45
CA ALA A 95 -1.65 0.90 11.58
C ALA A 95 -0.32 1.38 12.19
N SER A 96 0.68 1.55 11.33
CA SER A 96 1.96 2.16 11.69
C SER A 96 2.10 3.51 10.99
N ALA A 97 1.63 4.58 11.65
CA ALA A 97 1.58 5.92 11.06
C ALA A 97 2.97 6.42 10.60
N TRP A 98 4.01 6.18 11.40
CA TRP A 98 5.39 6.55 11.07
C TRP A 98 5.90 5.93 9.75
N HIS A 99 5.48 4.71 9.42
CA HIS A 99 5.86 4.08 8.15
C HIS A 99 5.27 4.85 6.96
N THR A 100 4.03 5.33 7.09
CA THR A 100 3.38 6.15 6.06
C THR A 100 4.10 7.49 5.90
N ASP A 101 4.54 8.10 7.00
CA ASP A 101 5.31 9.35 6.97
C ASP A 101 6.65 9.18 6.24
N LEU A 102 7.31 8.04 6.42
CA LEU A 102 8.54 7.71 5.69
C LEU A 102 8.31 7.45 4.20
N ASP A 103 7.14 7.00 3.78
CA ASP A 103 6.82 6.75 2.36
C ASP A 103 6.36 8.04 1.66
N LEU A 104 5.47 8.79 2.31
CA LEU A 104 4.87 10.01 1.77
C LEU A 104 5.77 11.24 1.91
N GLY A 105 6.64 11.28 2.93
CA GLY A 105 7.53 12.41 3.20
C GLY A 105 8.79 12.46 2.33
N ARG A 106 9.04 11.47 1.48
CA ARG A 106 10.24 11.44 0.62
C ARG A 106 10.17 12.50 -0.48
N PRO A 107 11.17 13.39 -0.60
CA PRO A 107 11.22 14.39 -1.67
C PRO A 107 11.83 13.84 -2.97
N ILE A 108 11.66 12.54 -3.25
CA ILE A 108 12.28 11.84 -4.37
C ILE A 108 11.33 10.83 -5.00
N GLU A 109 11.53 10.56 -6.29
CA GLU A 109 10.87 9.47 -6.99
C GLU A 109 11.58 8.14 -6.67
N VAL A 110 10.80 7.07 -6.45
CA VAL A 110 11.34 5.73 -6.18
C VAL A 110 10.75 4.77 -7.19
N MET A 111 11.56 4.41 -8.18
CA MET A 111 11.20 3.51 -9.28
C MET A 111 12.01 2.23 -9.21
N THR A 112 11.40 1.13 -9.63
CA THR A 112 11.97 -0.21 -9.54
C THR A 112 11.91 -0.90 -10.90
N ASP A 113 13.06 -1.28 -11.44
CA ASP A 113 13.15 -1.94 -12.75
C ASP A 113 12.85 -3.44 -12.66
N MET A 114 11.81 -3.87 -13.39
CA MET A 114 11.38 -5.27 -13.52
C MET A 114 11.92 -5.96 -14.78
N SER A 115 12.74 -5.28 -15.59
CA SER A 115 13.18 -5.81 -16.89
C SER A 115 13.85 -7.17 -16.78
N LYS A 116 14.69 -7.38 -15.75
CA LYS A 116 15.40 -8.64 -15.54
C LYS A 116 14.47 -9.84 -15.35
N SER A 117 13.46 -9.72 -14.49
CA SER A 117 12.50 -10.82 -14.24
C SER A 117 11.56 -11.03 -15.44
N ARG A 118 11.16 -9.94 -16.11
CA ARG A 118 10.34 -10.00 -17.34
C ARG A 118 11.05 -10.70 -18.49
N GLN A 119 12.34 -10.43 -18.70
CA GLN A 119 13.16 -11.11 -19.71
C GLN A 119 13.28 -12.62 -19.47
N LEU A 120 13.16 -13.05 -18.21
CA LEU A 120 13.17 -14.46 -17.82
C LEU A 120 11.76 -15.07 -17.69
N GLY A 121 10.72 -14.37 -18.17
CA GLY A 121 9.35 -14.89 -18.29
C GLY A 121 8.43 -14.60 -17.10
N PHE A 122 8.85 -13.81 -16.10
CA PHE A 122 7.93 -13.35 -15.06
C PHE A 122 7.09 -12.17 -15.57
N LEU A 123 5.88 -12.48 -16.06
CA LEU A 123 4.96 -11.51 -16.69
C LEU A 123 3.77 -11.15 -15.79
N VAL A 124 3.76 -11.62 -14.55
CA VAL A 124 2.69 -11.33 -13.60
C VAL A 124 2.74 -9.84 -13.22
N TYR A 125 1.58 -9.19 -13.25
CA TYR A 125 1.41 -7.78 -12.89
C TYR A 125 0.07 -7.58 -12.16
N GLN A 126 -0.07 -6.47 -11.45
CA GLN A 126 -1.30 -6.11 -10.73
C GLN A 126 -1.51 -4.60 -10.80
N ASP A 127 -2.69 -4.15 -11.25
CA ASP A 127 -3.06 -2.73 -11.14
C ASP A 127 -3.03 -2.29 -9.66
N THR A 128 -2.23 -1.26 -9.35
CA THR A 128 -2.00 -0.79 -7.98
C THR A 128 -3.29 -0.27 -7.37
N ARG A 129 -4.11 0.48 -8.10
CA ARG A 129 -5.39 0.97 -7.57
C ARG A 129 -6.31 -0.19 -7.19
N ALA A 130 -6.48 -1.18 -8.06
CA ALA A 130 -7.23 -2.39 -7.76
C ALA A 130 -6.61 -3.14 -6.57
N SER A 131 -5.28 -3.17 -6.44
CA SER A 131 -4.62 -3.82 -5.29
C SER A 131 -5.00 -3.21 -3.94
N PHE A 132 -5.14 -1.88 -3.87
CA PHE A 132 -5.62 -1.19 -2.67
C PHE A 132 -7.10 -1.51 -2.41
N PHE A 133 -7.95 -1.45 -3.45
CA PHE A 133 -9.38 -1.70 -3.28
C PHE A 133 -9.68 -3.14 -2.88
N ASP A 134 -9.00 -4.10 -3.47
CA ASP A 134 -9.12 -5.50 -3.09
C ASP A 134 -8.64 -5.72 -1.65
N LEU A 135 -7.54 -5.07 -1.24
CA LEU A 135 -7.07 -5.12 0.14
C LEU A 135 -8.11 -4.54 1.10
N PHE A 136 -8.69 -3.37 0.80
CA PHE A 136 -9.71 -2.78 1.65
C PHE A 136 -10.98 -3.65 1.73
N ALA A 137 -11.40 -4.25 0.61
CA ALA A 137 -12.51 -5.20 0.59
C ALA A 137 -12.21 -6.43 1.47
N GLN A 138 -10.97 -6.94 1.42
CA GLN A 138 -10.52 -8.03 2.29
C GLN A 138 -10.52 -7.62 3.77
N LEU A 139 -9.98 -6.44 4.11
CA LEU A 139 -9.97 -5.94 5.49
C LEU A 139 -11.39 -5.74 6.05
N ARG A 140 -12.36 -5.32 5.21
CA ARG A 140 -13.78 -5.26 5.57
C ARG A 140 -14.36 -6.65 5.83
N GLN A 141 -14.14 -7.61 4.94
CA GLN A 141 -14.57 -9.01 5.14
C GLN A 141 -13.97 -9.61 6.42
N GLU A 142 -12.73 -9.26 6.72
CA GLU A 142 -12.04 -9.72 7.92
C GLU A 142 -12.40 -8.93 9.18
N GLN A 143 -13.27 -7.91 9.07
CA GLN A 143 -13.71 -7.04 10.18
C GLN A 143 -12.54 -6.32 10.87
N LEU A 144 -11.53 -5.91 10.11
CA LEU A 144 -10.43 -5.06 10.59
C LEU A 144 -10.71 -3.57 10.36
N ILE A 145 -11.54 -3.25 9.36
CA ILE A 145 -12.09 -1.91 9.12
C ILE A 145 -13.61 -2.01 8.90
N PRO A 146 -14.39 -0.93 9.14
CA PRO A 146 -15.82 -0.90 8.87
C PRO A 146 -16.19 -1.04 7.39
#